data_AF-A0A1T5E7G0-F1
#
_entry.id   AF-A0A1T5E7G0-F1
#
_cell.length_a   1.000
_cell.length_b   1.000
_cell.length_c   1.000
_cell.angle_alpha   90.00
_cell.angle_beta   90.00
_cell.angle_gamma   90.00
#
_symmetry.space_group_name_H-M   'P 1'
#
loop_
_entity.id
_entity.type
_entity.pdbx_description
1 polymer ?
#
loop_
_entity_poly.entity_id
_entity_poly.type
_entity_poly.pdbx_seq_one_letter_code
_entity_poly.pdbx_strand_id
1 'polypeptide(L)'
;MRRDMLNRGLAILLVLGLLASCKAKKAIITSDPRSDTAAVITSNQPADSNNAGIAQKIADIKSKQANFNTMSGKAKAALSIGNNSNDVTMNIRIKNNEAIWVSVTAIAGLEVARALITPDSVRVINRLENEYIKKPFSYLYEFTNNKINFATLQSVFVGNLIPEFVSDSTELKVTGAETELESIIGSMLYKLTLNDQSKVTHSDLRDTNAGQSLFVGYGDFQLVSQQTIPHSMVMKSQAKNKSISLDLKFSKIELDVPIDIPFRVPDRYTIKN
;
A
#
# COMPACT_ATOMS: atom_id res chain seq x y z
N MET A 1 17.14 23.63 -43.87
CA MET A 1 16.62 24.94 -43.40
C MET A 1 15.26 24.71 -42.76
N ARG A 2 15.10 25.20 -41.52
CA ARG A 2 13.90 25.76 -40.84
C ARG A 2 12.53 25.10 -41.13
N ARG A 3 11.93 24.43 -40.14
CA ARG A 3 11.16 24.96 -38.98
C ARG A 3 9.70 25.32 -39.32
N ASP A 4 8.85 24.89 -38.39
CA ASP A 4 7.57 25.46 -38.00
C ASP A 4 6.34 25.13 -38.86
N MET A 5 5.60 24.10 -38.43
CA MET A 5 4.14 24.05 -38.56
C MET A 5 3.53 23.93 -37.15
N LEU A 6 3.60 25.05 -36.44
CA LEU A 6 2.91 25.33 -35.18
C LEU A 6 1.59 26.05 -35.51
N ASN A 7 0.53 25.72 -34.76
CA ASN A 7 -0.75 26.45 -34.63
C ASN A 7 -1.78 26.41 -35.77
N ARG A 8 -2.85 25.62 -35.54
CA ARG A 8 -4.23 26.01 -35.86
C ARG A 8 -5.18 25.57 -34.73
N GLY A 9 -5.99 26.51 -34.25
CA GLY A 9 -7.12 26.32 -33.33
C GLY A 9 -6.75 26.56 -31.87
N LEU A 10 -7.37 27.45 -31.09
CA LEU A 10 -8.64 28.13 -31.23
C LEU A 10 -8.62 29.33 -30.27
N ALA A 11 -8.87 30.54 -30.77
CA ALA A 11 -9.00 31.74 -29.94
C ALA A 11 -10.46 31.90 -29.51
N ILE A 12 -10.73 31.88 -28.20
CA ILE A 12 -12.03 32.25 -27.63
C ILE A 12 -11.80 33.25 -26.49
N LEU A 13 -12.27 34.47 -26.76
CA LEU A 13 -12.78 35.53 -25.90
C LEU A 13 -12.02 35.98 -24.64
N LEU A 14 -11.43 37.17 -24.81
CA LEU A 14 -11.38 38.28 -23.84
C LEU A 14 -12.77 38.66 -23.32
N VAL A 15 -12.93 38.74 -21.99
CA VAL A 15 -13.65 39.86 -21.35
C VAL A 15 -12.85 40.29 -20.10
N LEU A 16 -12.47 41.58 -20.13
CA LEU A 16 -11.86 42.37 -19.05
C LEU A 16 -12.86 42.66 -17.90
N GLY A 17 -12.30 42.92 -16.71
CA GLY A 17 -12.96 43.72 -15.66
C GLY A 17 -12.53 43.31 -14.25
N LEU A 18 -11.33 43.72 -13.80
CA LEU A 18 -11.06 44.88 -12.93
C LEU A 18 -11.30 44.66 -11.42
N LEU A 19 -10.18 44.69 -10.69
CA LEU A 19 -9.92 45.39 -9.42
C LEU A 19 -10.82 45.14 -8.20
N ALA A 20 -10.25 44.52 -7.17
CA ALA A 20 -10.32 45.04 -5.80
C ALA A 20 -9.17 44.50 -4.92
N SER A 21 -8.37 45.45 -4.43
CA SER A 21 -7.37 45.34 -3.37
C SER A 21 -8.00 44.97 -2.02
N CYS A 22 -7.31 44.18 -1.19
CA CYS A 22 -7.27 44.39 0.26
C CYS A 22 -6.07 43.71 0.94
N LYS A 23 -5.64 44.38 2.02
CA LYS A 23 -4.32 44.36 2.67
C LYS A 23 -3.98 43.10 3.48
N ALA A 24 -2.68 42.86 3.58
CA ALA A 24 -2.05 42.03 4.61
C ALA A 24 -2.39 42.52 6.04
N LYS A 25 -2.78 41.60 6.91
CA LYS A 25 -2.76 41.78 8.37
C LYS A 25 -1.53 41.07 8.93
N LYS A 26 -0.57 41.86 9.43
CA LYS A 26 0.42 41.39 10.40
C LYS A 26 -0.32 41.14 11.72
N ALA A 27 -0.10 39.97 12.33
CA ALA A 27 -0.35 39.75 13.74
C ALA A 27 0.98 39.91 14.48
N ILE A 28 0.99 40.82 15.46
CA ILE A 28 2.04 41.00 16.47
C ILE A 28 1.48 40.33 17.72
N ILE A 29 2.12 39.28 18.23
CA ILE A 29 2.00 38.88 19.64
C ILE A 29 3.39 38.48 20.15
N THR A 30 3.93 39.40 20.94
CA THR A 30 4.63 39.26 22.22
C THR A 30 5.32 37.93 22.55
N SER A 31 6.64 38.00 22.67
CA SER A 31 7.49 37.12 23.46
C SER A 31 7.35 37.41 24.96
N ASP A 32 7.13 36.38 25.79
CA ASP A 32 7.81 36.23 27.10
C ASP A 32 7.74 34.77 27.62
N PRO A 33 8.70 34.30 28.45
CA PRO A 33 8.97 32.90 28.72
C PRO A 33 8.46 32.40 30.08
N ARG A 34 8.03 31.13 30.12
CA ARG A 34 8.04 30.24 31.30
C ARG A 34 7.74 28.83 30.79
N SER A 35 8.74 27.95 30.74
CA SER A 35 9.04 26.97 31.80
C SER A 35 7.78 26.26 32.28
N ASP A 36 7.49 25.10 31.67
CA ASP A 36 6.90 23.95 32.36
C ASP A 36 7.33 22.66 31.63
N THR A 37 8.40 22.07 32.18
CA THR A 37 8.59 20.63 32.41
C THR A 37 7.85 19.67 31.48
N ALA A 38 8.40 19.43 30.29
CA ALA A 38 8.15 18.18 29.57
C ALA A 38 8.82 17.06 30.36
N ALA A 39 8.01 16.25 31.04
CA ALA A 39 8.47 15.02 31.67
C ALA A 39 8.97 14.05 30.59
N VAL A 40 10.28 14.06 30.36
CA VAL A 40 10.99 13.00 29.66
C VAL A 40 10.94 11.79 30.59
N ILE A 41 10.05 10.84 30.30
CA ILE A 41 10.12 9.51 30.91
C ILE A 41 11.30 8.79 30.24
N THR A 42 12.51 9.01 30.79
CA THR A 42 13.61 8.08 30.62
C THR A 42 13.34 6.92 31.58
N SER A 43 12.61 5.90 31.13
CA SER A 43 12.40 4.70 31.92
C SER A 43 13.68 3.86 31.94
N ASN A 44 14.59 4.17 32.86
CA ASN A 44 15.58 3.22 33.36
C ASN A 44 14.90 2.35 34.44
N GLN A 45 14.24 1.26 34.02
CA GLN A 45 13.80 0.16 34.91
C GLN A 45 14.00 -1.19 34.19
N PRO A 46 14.27 -2.28 34.93
CA PRO A 46 14.98 -3.47 34.44
C PRO A 46 14.20 -4.22 33.36
N ALA A 47 14.96 -4.85 32.46
CA ALA A 47 14.53 -5.36 31.15
C ALA A 47 13.43 -6.44 31.13
N ASP A 48 12.99 -6.98 32.28
CA ASP A 48 12.07 -8.12 32.31
C ASP A 48 10.58 -7.72 32.44
N SER A 49 10.25 -6.58 33.06
CA SER A 49 8.85 -6.13 33.24
C SER A 49 8.25 -5.47 32.00
N ASN A 50 9.09 -4.81 31.20
CA ASN A 50 8.65 -4.04 30.03
C ASN A 50 8.30 -4.94 28.84
N ASN A 51 8.95 -6.10 28.73
CA ASN A 51 8.74 -7.03 27.61
C ASN A 51 7.37 -7.71 27.67
N ALA A 52 6.84 -8.01 28.86
CA ALA A 52 5.51 -8.60 29.02
C ALA A 52 4.38 -7.64 28.57
N GLY A 53 4.51 -6.34 28.86
CA GLY A 53 3.56 -5.32 28.42
C GLY A 53 3.59 -5.09 26.90
N ILE A 54 4.78 -5.11 26.31
CA ILE A 54 4.95 -5.02 24.84
C ILE A 54 4.34 -6.24 24.16
N ALA A 55 4.65 -7.45 24.62
CA ALA A 55 4.10 -8.69 24.08
C ALA A 55 2.57 -8.70 24.13
N GLN A 56 1.98 -8.28 25.25
CA GLN A 56 0.51 -8.16 25.36
C GLN A 56 -0.06 -7.14 24.38
N LYS A 57 0.56 -5.96 24.25
CA LYS A 57 0.10 -4.93 23.31
C LYS A 57 0.18 -5.42 21.86
N ILE A 58 1.25 -6.13 21.51
CA ILE A 58 1.41 -6.75 20.18
C ILE A 58 0.36 -7.85 19.96
N ALA A 59 0.07 -8.68 20.96
CA ALA A 59 -0.99 -9.69 20.90
C ALA A 59 -2.37 -9.04 20.67
N ASP A 60 -2.68 -7.95 21.38
CA ASP A 60 -3.92 -7.19 21.20
C ASP A 60 -4.01 -6.62 19.79
N ILE A 61 -2.92 -6.03 19.28
CA ILE A 61 -2.82 -5.49 17.92
C ILE A 61 -3.05 -6.62 16.88
N LYS A 62 -2.41 -7.79 17.06
CA LYS A 62 -2.59 -8.97 16.20
C LYS A 62 -4.04 -9.46 16.20
N SER A 63 -4.71 -9.47 17.36
CA SER A 63 -6.10 -9.92 17.49
C SER A 63 -7.12 -9.04 16.75
N LYS A 64 -6.77 -7.77 16.49
CA LYS A 64 -7.61 -6.79 15.80
C LYS A 64 -7.38 -6.76 14.29
N GLN A 65 -6.45 -7.54 13.76
CA GLN A 65 -6.24 -7.61 12.30
C GLN A 65 -7.41 -8.32 11.61
N ALA A 66 -7.61 -8.01 10.33
CA ALA A 66 -8.70 -8.60 9.56
C ALA A 66 -8.53 -10.11 9.45
N ASN A 67 -9.60 -10.85 9.79
CA ASN A 67 -9.69 -12.29 9.59
C ASN A 67 -10.83 -12.60 8.60
N PHE A 68 -10.55 -13.46 7.62
CA PHE A 68 -11.46 -13.84 6.54
C PHE A 68 -10.98 -15.15 5.91
N ASN A 69 -11.89 -15.89 5.28
CA ASN A 69 -11.56 -17.02 4.41
C ASN A 69 -11.39 -16.56 2.97
N THR A 70 -12.27 -15.66 2.52
CA THR A 70 -12.24 -15.08 1.18
C THR A 70 -12.50 -13.58 1.22
N MET A 71 -11.92 -12.86 0.26
CA MET A 71 -12.19 -11.45 -0.01
C MET A 71 -12.45 -11.26 -1.50
N SER A 72 -13.46 -10.48 -1.84
CA SER A 72 -13.72 -9.98 -3.20
C SER A 72 -13.83 -8.46 -3.16
N GLY A 73 -12.91 -7.78 -3.84
CA GLY A 73 -12.83 -6.33 -3.92
C GLY A 73 -12.90 -5.83 -5.35
N LYS A 74 -13.71 -4.82 -5.60
CA LYS A 74 -13.71 -4.07 -6.87
C LYS A 74 -13.26 -2.65 -6.62
N ALA A 75 -12.22 -2.22 -7.30
CA ALA A 75 -11.60 -0.92 -7.08
C ALA A 75 -11.38 -0.12 -8.36
N LYS A 76 -11.39 1.20 -8.22
CA LYS A 76 -10.79 2.12 -9.19
C LYS A 76 -9.37 2.41 -8.75
N ALA A 77 -8.44 2.45 -9.67
CA ALA A 77 -7.06 2.73 -9.33
C ALA A 77 -6.32 3.52 -10.40
N ALA A 78 -5.44 4.41 -9.98
CA ALA A 78 -4.38 4.97 -10.81
C ALA A 78 -3.13 4.11 -10.62
N LEU A 79 -2.72 3.40 -11.68
CA LEU A 79 -1.57 2.50 -11.68
C LEU A 79 -0.45 3.08 -12.53
N SER A 80 0.70 3.29 -11.91
CA SER A 80 1.93 3.71 -12.57
C SER A 80 2.99 2.64 -12.47
N ILE A 81 3.58 2.25 -13.61
CA ILE A 81 4.74 1.35 -13.68
C ILE A 81 5.80 2.06 -14.53
N GLY A 82 6.92 2.42 -13.92
CA GLY A 82 7.90 3.32 -14.54
C GLY A 82 7.25 4.65 -14.91
N ASN A 83 7.30 5.03 -16.18
CA ASN A 83 6.73 6.29 -16.69
C ASN A 83 5.28 6.14 -17.21
N ASN A 84 4.73 4.94 -17.21
CA ASN A 84 3.40 4.67 -17.76
C ASN A 84 2.37 4.72 -16.63
N SER A 85 1.47 5.71 -16.67
CA SER A 85 0.36 5.87 -15.73
C SER A 85 -0.97 5.63 -16.44
N ASN A 86 -1.85 4.81 -15.85
CA ASN A 86 -3.15 4.49 -16.40
C ASN A 86 -4.22 4.39 -15.30
N ASP A 87 -5.39 4.93 -15.56
CA ASP A 87 -6.59 4.67 -14.77
C ASP A 87 -7.18 3.31 -15.15
N VAL A 88 -7.38 2.46 -14.16
CA VAL A 88 -7.84 1.09 -14.33
C VAL A 88 -8.95 0.75 -13.34
N THR A 89 -9.68 -0.31 -13.66
CA THR A 89 -10.54 -1.01 -12.70
C THR A 89 -9.86 -2.31 -12.33
N MET A 90 -9.69 -2.56 -11.03
CA MET A 90 -9.10 -3.79 -10.50
C MET A 90 -10.19 -4.61 -9.81
N ASN A 91 -10.29 -5.89 -10.16
CA ASN A 91 -11.01 -6.87 -9.36
C ASN A 91 -9.97 -7.72 -8.64
N ILE A 92 -9.96 -7.66 -7.31
CA ILE A 92 -9.02 -8.36 -6.44
C ILE A 92 -9.81 -9.42 -5.69
N ARG A 93 -9.36 -10.68 -5.78
CA ARG A 93 -9.94 -11.80 -5.06
C ARG A 93 -8.85 -12.50 -4.27
N ILE A 94 -9.08 -12.73 -2.99
CA ILE A 94 -8.12 -13.38 -2.11
C ILE A 94 -8.80 -14.58 -1.50
N LYS A 95 -8.17 -15.75 -1.61
CA LYS A 95 -8.45 -16.91 -0.77
C LYS A 95 -7.32 -17.02 0.24
N ASN A 96 -7.66 -16.86 1.51
CA ASN A 96 -6.68 -16.64 2.58
C ASN A 96 -5.64 -17.77 2.60
N ASN A 97 -4.35 -17.40 2.63
CA ASN A 97 -3.18 -18.29 2.60
C ASN A 97 -3.02 -19.17 1.35
N GLU A 98 -3.89 -19.01 0.33
CA GLU A 98 -3.90 -19.89 -0.85
C GLU A 98 -3.65 -19.15 -2.16
N ALA A 99 -4.36 -18.04 -2.40
CA ALA A 99 -4.30 -17.36 -3.69
C ALA A 99 -4.69 -15.89 -3.62
N ILE A 100 -3.98 -15.07 -4.37
CA ILE A 100 -4.36 -13.70 -4.72
C ILE A 100 -4.56 -13.66 -6.23
N TRP A 101 -5.76 -13.28 -6.65
CA TRP A 101 -6.15 -13.16 -8.04
C TRP A 101 -6.51 -11.71 -8.32
N VAL A 102 -5.93 -11.15 -9.38
CA VAL A 102 -6.15 -9.76 -9.75
C VAL A 102 -6.47 -9.71 -11.24
N SER A 103 -7.59 -9.11 -11.58
CA SER A 103 -7.93 -8.75 -12.96
C SER A 103 -7.87 -7.25 -13.12
N VAL A 104 -7.09 -6.79 -14.09
CA VAL A 104 -6.94 -5.37 -14.43
C VAL A 104 -7.66 -5.11 -15.75
N THR A 105 -8.64 -4.23 -15.67
CA THR A 105 -9.45 -3.79 -16.79
C THR A 105 -9.13 -2.33 -17.07
N ALA A 106 -8.76 -2.02 -18.30
CA ALA A 106 -8.52 -0.65 -18.77
C ALA A 106 -9.39 -0.38 -20.01
N ILE A 107 -9.20 0.77 -20.67
CA ILE A 107 -9.65 1.11 -22.04
C ILE A 107 -10.98 0.43 -22.45
N ALA A 108 -12.11 1.15 -22.30
CA ALA A 108 -13.44 0.69 -22.69
C ALA A 108 -13.91 -0.64 -22.04
N GLY A 109 -13.37 -0.99 -20.88
CA GLY A 109 -13.83 -2.17 -20.12
C GLY A 109 -13.17 -3.48 -20.53
N LEU A 110 -12.07 -3.44 -21.29
CA LEU A 110 -11.32 -4.62 -21.69
C LEU A 110 -10.32 -5.03 -20.61
N GLU A 111 -10.29 -6.32 -20.27
CA GLU A 111 -9.23 -6.88 -19.45
C GLU A 111 -7.90 -6.77 -20.20
N VAL A 112 -6.91 -6.13 -19.58
CA VAL A 112 -5.58 -5.92 -20.16
C VAL A 112 -4.53 -6.79 -19.47
N ALA A 113 -4.73 -7.12 -18.20
CA ALA A 113 -3.86 -8.01 -17.47
C ALA A 113 -4.61 -8.85 -16.44
N ARG A 114 -4.09 -10.03 -16.13
CA ARG A 114 -4.58 -10.88 -15.04
C ARG A 114 -3.41 -11.54 -14.33
N ALA A 115 -3.38 -11.45 -13.01
CA ALA A 115 -2.40 -12.12 -12.17
C ALA A 115 -3.06 -13.16 -11.27
N LEU A 116 -2.36 -14.28 -11.07
CA LEU A 116 -2.66 -15.26 -10.04
C LEU A 116 -1.35 -15.57 -9.30
N ILE A 117 -1.35 -15.21 -8.03
CA ILE A 117 -0.22 -15.35 -7.12
C ILE A 117 -0.61 -16.38 -6.07
N THR A 118 0.25 -17.37 -5.87
CA THR A 118 0.14 -18.42 -4.86
C THR A 118 1.41 -18.42 -4.01
N PRO A 119 1.46 -19.15 -2.88
CA PRO A 119 2.68 -19.24 -2.07
C PRO A 119 3.94 -19.66 -2.84
N ASP A 120 3.79 -20.43 -3.91
CA ASP A 120 4.87 -21.01 -4.70
C ASP A 120 5.07 -20.36 -6.08
N SER A 121 4.09 -19.63 -6.62
CA SER A 121 4.12 -19.20 -8.02
C SER A 121 3.49 -17.84 -8.28
N VAL A 122 3.95 -17.22 -9.36
CA VAL A 122 3.35 -16.04 -9.96
C VAL A 122 3.03 -16.36 -11.41
N ARG A 123 1.76 -16.17 -11.77
CA ARG A 123 1.26 -16.34 -13.13
C ARG A 123 0.63 -15.04 -13.59
N VAL A 124 1.06 -14.50 -14.73
CA VAL A 124 0.55 -13.24 -15.27
C VAL A 124 0.22 -13.39 -16.75
N ILE A 125 -1.00 -13.04 -17.13
CA ILE A 125 -1.43 -12.89 -18.52
C ILE A 125 -1.39 -11.40 -18.84
N ASN A 126 -0.52 -10.99 -19.77
CA ASN A 126 -0.53 -9.67 -20.38
C ASN A 126 -1.25 -9.76 -21.73
N ARG A 127 -2.46 -9.20 -21.82
CA ARG A 127 -3.30 -9.28 -23.03
C ARG A 127 -2.95 -8.22 -24.08
N LEU A 128 -2.25 -7.16 -23.69
CA LEU A 128 -1.78 -6.13 -24.63
C LEU A 128 -0.66 -6.69 -25.51
N GLU A 129 0.21 -7.50 -24.93
CA GLU A 129 1.38 -8.07 -25.62
C GLU A 129 1.18 -9.56 -26.00
N ASN A 130 0.04 -10.16 -25.65
CA ASN A 130 -0.21 -11.60 -25.77
C ASN A 130 0.89 -12.45 -25.09
N GLU A 131 1.32 -12.04 -23.91
CA GLU A 131 2.39 -12.70 -23.15
C GLU A 131 1.84 -13.38 -21.89
N TYR A 132 2.46 -14.51 -21.56
CA TYR A 132 2.16 -15.27 -20.35
C TYR A 132 3.44 -15.52 -19.56
N ILE A 133 3.46 -15.03 -18.31
CA ILE A 133 4.54 -15.26 -17.36
C ILE A 133 4.11 -16.40 -16.44
N LYS A 134 4.99 -17.39 -16.26
CA LYS A 134 4.84 -18.45 -15.26
C LYS A 134 6.16 -18.63 -14.53
N LYS A 135 6.24 -18.11 -13.31
CA LYS A 135 7.48 -18.07 -12.53
C LYS A 135 7.25 -18.56 -11.09
N PRO A 136 8.31 -18.99 -10.38
CA PRO A 136 8.23 -19.18 -8.94
C PRO A 136 7.92 -17.84 -8.23
N PHE A 137 7.43 -17.89 -6.99
CA PHE A 137 7.17 -16.69 -6.19
C PHE A 137 8.38 -15.74 -6.10
N SER A 138 9.60 -16.31 -6.06
CA SER A 138 10.86 -15.56 -6.02
C SER A 138 11.07 -14.58 -7.18
N TYR A 139 10.29 -14.67 -8.25
CA TYR A 139 10.26 -13.66 -9.31
C TYR A 139 9.85 -12.27 -8.80
N LEU A 140 9.02 -12.19 -7.75
CA LEU A 140 8.67 -10.89 -7.16
C LEU A 140 9.86 -10.18 -6.52
N TYR A 141 10.95 -10.89 -6.20
CA TYR A 141 12.18 -10.31 -5.63
C TYR A 141 12.93 -9.43 -6.64
N GLU A 142 12.52 -9.41 -7.91
CA GLU A 142 13.00 -8.39 -8.85
C GLU A 142 12.38 -7.01 -8.60
N PHE A 143 11.23 -6.98 -7.93
CA PHE A 143 10.46 -5.78 -7.60
C PHE A 143 10.47 -5.51 -6.09
N THR A 144 10.99 -6.43 -5.29
CA THR A 144 11.09 -6.40 -3.82
C THR A 144 12.43 -7.00 -3.35
N ASN A 145 12.51 -7.52 -2.12
CA ASN A 145 13.59 -8.40 -1.63
C ASN A 145 13.11 -9.82 -1.32
N ASN A 146 14.05 -10.69 -0.97
CA ASN A 146 13.85 -12.11 -0.64
C ASN A 146 13.24 -12.37 0.75
N LYS A 147 12.95 -11.33 1.54
CA LYS A 147 12.23 -11.44 2.82
C LYS A 147 10.73 -11.30 2.64
N ILE A 148 10.29 -10.80 1.48
CA ILE A 148 8.87 -10.79 1.12
C ILE A 148 8.42 -12.20 0.78
N ASN A 149 7.26 -12.60 1.31
CA ASN A 149 6.61 -13.85 0.96
C ASN A 149 5.13 -13.60 0.62
N PHE A 150 4.38 -14.67 0.38
CA PHE A 150 2.96 -14.57 0.07
C PHE A 150 2.14 -13.93 1.20
N ALA A 151 2.43 -14.27 2.46
CA ALA A 151 1.74 -13.72 3.63
C ALA A 151 1.98 -12.21 3.75
N THR A 152 3.19 -11.74 3.42
CA THR A 152 3.50 -10.30 3.32
C THR A 152 2.60 -9.61 2.31
N LEU A 153 2.53 -10.15 1.08
CA LEU A 153 1.72 -9.56 0.01
C LEU A 153 0.22 -9.56 0.34
N GLN A 154 -0.27 -10.67 0.91
CA GLN A 154 -1.65 -10.78 1.37
C GLN A 154 -1.96 -9.72 2.44
N SER A 155 -1.07 -9.57 3.43
CA SER A 155 -1.23 -8.59 4.52
C SER A 155 -1.30 -7.17 3.97
N VAL A 156 -0.46 -6.84 2.98
CA VAL A 156 -0.50 -5.54 2.29
C VAL A 156 -1.85 -5.29 1.62
N PHE A 157 -2.42 -6.25 0.89
CA PHE A 157 -3.69 -6.02 0.20
C PHE A 157 -4.89 -5.79 1.13
N VAL A 158 -4.82 -6.28 2.37
CA VAL A 158 -5.92 -6.17 3.34
C VAL A 158 -5.66 -5.18 4.47
N GLY A 159 -4.49 -4.53 4.49
CA GLY A 159 -4.09 -3.59 5.54
C GLY A 159 -3.80 -4.25 6.89
N ASN A 160 -3.35 -5.50 6.88
CA ASN A 160 -2.92 -6.22 8.07
C ASN A 160 -1.43 -5.98 8.37
N LEU A 161 -1.05 -6.22 9.62
CA LEU A 161 0.35 -6.41 10.02
C LEU A 161 1.00 -7.52 9.20
N ILE A 162 2.28 -7.32 8.86
CA ILE A 162 3.14 -8.38 8.32
C ILE A 162 3.74 -9.15 9.51
N PRO A 163 3.33 -10.41 9.77
CA PRO A 163 3.68 -11.11 10.99
C PRO A 163 5.19 -11.40 11.11
N GLU A 164 5.88 -11.56 9.99
CA GLU A 164 7.34 -11.80 9.96
C GLU A 164 8.15 -10.60 10.43
N PHE A 165 7.54 -9.40 10.46
CA PHE A 165 8.20 -8.16 10.83
C PHE A 165 7.75 -7.59 12.18
N VAL A 166 6.92 -8.34 12.93
CA VAL A 166 6.43 -7.92 14.25
C VAL A 166 6.55 -9.07 15.26
N SER A 167 7.50 -8.94 16.18
CA SER A 167 7.81 -9.90 17.24
C SER A 167 7.81 -9.22 18.62
N ASP A 168 8.01 -9.98 19.68
CA ASP A 168 8.07 -9.44 21.05
C ASP A 168 9.29 -8.53 21.29
N SER A 169 10.26 -8.53 20.36
CA SER A 169 11.42 -7.63 20.35
C SER A 169 11.21 -6.37 19.50
N THR A 170 10.02 -6.17 18.93
CA THR A 170 9.67 -4.98 18.16
C THR A 170 9.67 -3.76 19.09
N GLU A 171 10.36 -2.69 18.69
CA GLU A 171 10.32 -1.43 19.41
C GLU A 171 8.93 -0.81 19.27
N LEU A 172 8.37 -0.36 20.40
CA LEU A 172 7.02 0.16 20.47
C LEU A 172 7.04 1.56 21.07
N LYS A 173 6.45 2.50 20.35
CA LYS A 173 6.25 3.87 20.81
C LYS A 173 4.77 4.24 20.70
N VAL A 174 4.18 4.65 21.82
CA VAL A 174 2.80 5.13 21.86
C VAL A 174 2.82 6.65 21.96
N THR A 175 2.19 7.34 21.01
CA THR A 175 2.09 8.80 20.99
C THR A 175 0.62 9.20 20.89
N GLY A 176 0.03 9.64 22.01
CA GLY A 176 -1.40 9.92 22.07
C GLY A 176 -2.23 8.68 21.77
N ALA A 177 -3.04 8.73 20.70
CA ALA A 177 -3.90 7.63 20.26
C ALA A 177 -3.23 6.70 19.23
N GLU A 178 -2.08 7.10 18.68
CA GLU A 178 -1.37 6.32 17.67
C GLU A 178 -0.31 5.42 18.31
N THR A 179 -0.11 4.25 17.69
CA THR A 179 0.97 3.34 18.05
C THR A 179 1.93 3.22 16.88
N GLU A 180 3.21 3.46 17.13
CA GLU A 180 4.29 3.23 16.19
C GLU A 180 5.02 1.95 16.57
N LEU A 181 5.25 1.08 15.58
CA LEU A 181 6.09 -0.11 15.72
C LEU A 181 7.28 0.01 14.79
N GLU A 182 8.45 -0.36 15.29
CA GLU A 182 9.70 -0.35 14.53
C GLU A 182 10.44 -1.68 14.71
N SER A 183 10.94 -2.22 13.59
CA SER A 183 11.70 -3.47 13.59
C SER A 183 12.84 -3.42 12.59
N ILE A 184 13.99 -3.92 13.00
CA ILE A 184 15.20 -4.00 12.19
C ILE A 184 15.51 -5.49 11.95
N ILE A 185 15.56 -5.90 10.68
CA ILE A 185 15.77 -7.30 10.28
C ILE A 185 16.87 -7.35 9.23
N GLY A 186 18.09 -7.67 9.66
CA GLY A 186 19.27 -7.52 8.81
C GLY A 186 19.48 -6.05 8.47
N SER A 187 19.49 -5.70 7.17
CA SER A 187 19.57 -4.32 6.68
C SER A 187 18.21 -3.64 6.51
N MET A 188 17.10 -4.36 6.75
CA MET A 188 15.77 -3.83 6.54
C MET A 188 15.25 -3.11 7.78
N LEU A 189 14.66 -1.95 7.56
CA LEU A 189 13.89 -1.19 8.52
C LEU A 189 12.42 -1.29 8.16
N TYR A 190 11.61 -1.74 9.10
CA TYR A 190 10.16 -1.79 8.98
C TYR A 190 9.53 -0.88 10.03
N LYS A 191 8.75 0.11 9.58
CA LYS A 191 7.98 1.01 10.44
C LYS A 191 6.49 0.86 10.14
N LEU A 192 5.70 0.82 11.18
CA LEU A 192 4.24 0.82 11.12
C LEU A 192 3.68 1.93 11.99
N THR A 193 2.62 2.56 11.49
CA THR A 193 1.76 3.41 12.30
C THR A 193 0.38 2.77 12.36
N LEU A 194 -0.16 2.65 13.56
CA LEU A 194 -1.51 2.16 13.82
C LEU A 194 -2.36 3.26 14.44
N ASN A 195 -3.65 3.28 14.07
CA ASN A 195 -4.63 4.13 14.72
C ASN A 195 -5.06 3.58 16.10
N ASP A 196 -5.98 4.28 16.75
CA ASP A 196 -6.59 3.92 18.03
C ASP A 196 -7.31 2.54 18.02
N GLN A 197 -7.83 2.14 16.87
CA GLN A 197 -8.42 0.82 16.62
C GLN A 197 -7.38 -0.27 16.32
N SER A 198 -6.08 0.04 16.43
CA SER A 198 -4.98 -0.88 16.12
C SER A 198 -5.00 -1.38 14.67
N LYS A 199 -5.49 -0.55 13.74
CA LYS A 199 -5.44 -0.78 12.30
C LYS A 199 -4.24 -0.04 11.72
N VAL A 200 -3.54 -0.71 10.81
CA VAL A 200 -2.35 -0.13 10.14
C VAL A 200 -2.81 1.01 9.24
N THR A 201 -2.34 2.23 9.50
CA THR A 201 -2.55 3.40 8.64
C THR A 201 -1.37 3.63 7.71
N HIS A 202 -0.17 3.30 8.16
CA HIS A 202 1.06 3.42 7.38
C HIS A 202 1.96 2.21 7.61
N SER A 203 2.56 1.71 6.54
CA SER A 203 3.57 0.67 6.52
C SER A 203 4.72 1.13 5.63
N ASP A 204 5.93 1.20 6.17
CA ASP A 204 7.13 1.61 5.45
C ASP A 204 8.22 0.55 5.66
N LEU A 205 8.56 -0.16 4.60
CA LEU A 205 9.65 -1.13 4.57
C LEU A 205 10.77 -0.57 3.69
N ARG A 206 11.98 -0.44 4.25
CA ARG A 206 13.16 0.05 3.54
C ARG A 206 14.34 -0.89 3.72
N ASP A 207 15.03 -1.17 2.64
CA ASP A 207 16.37 -1.77 2.65
C ASP A 207 17.31 -0.75 2.01
N THR A 208 17.99 0.03 2.84
CA THR A 208 18.88 1.10 2.39
C THR A 208 20.10 0.54 1.64
N ASN A 209 20.58 -0.64 2.04
CA ASN A 209 21.71 -1.31 1.40
C ASN A 209 21.35 -1.78 -0.01
N ALA A 210 20.13 -2.32 -0.19
CA ALA A 210 19.65 -2.78 -1.49
C ALA A 210 19.02 -1.67 -2.35
N GLY A 211 18.83 -0.45 -1.80
CA GLY A 211 18.13 0.64 -2.47
C GLY A 211 16.68 0.31 -2.78
N GLN A 212 16.00 -0.38 -1.85
CA GLN A 212 14.63 -0.84 -2.03
C GLN A 212 13.70 -0.22 -0.99
N SER A 213 12.47 0.08 -1.40
CA SER A 213 11.44 0.56 -0.48
C SER A 213 10.05 0.13 -0.90
N LEU A 214 9.18 -0.02 0.09
CA LEU A 214 7.75 -0.19 -0.06
C LEU A 214 7.07 0.68 1.00
N PHE A 215 6.36 1.69 0.54
CA PHE A 215 5.44 2.47 1.35
C PHE A 215 4.01 2.07 1.01
N VAL A 216 3.18 1.88 2.03
CA VAL A 216 1.74 1.70 1.89
C VAL A 216 1.02 2.55 2.92
N GLY A 217 0.12 3.41 2.45
CA GLY A 217 -0.83 4.15 3.28
C GLY A 217 -2.23 3.58 3.10
N TYR A 218 -2.98 3.46 4.19
CA TYR A 218 -4.35 2.95 4.21
C TYR A 218 -5.31 3.98 4.79
N GLY A 219 -6.51 4.06 4.22
CA GLY A 219 -7.53 5.00 4.64
C GLY A 219 -8.94 4.47 4.40
N ASP A 220 -9.92 5.36 4.65
CA ASP A 220 -11.34 5.08 4.44
C ASP A 220 -11.79 3.75 5.10
N PHE A 221 -11.41 3.51 6.36
CA PHE A 221 -11.76 2.27 7.05
C PHE A 221 -13.27 2.12 7.22
N GLN A 222 -13.81 0.96 6.85
CA GLN A 222 -15.24 0.64 7.01
C GLN A 222 -15.43 -0.77 7.57
N LEU A 223 -16.56 -0.98 8.21
CA LEU A 223 -16.96 -2.29 8.73
C LEU A 223 -17.57 -3.12 7.60
N VAL A 224 -16.98 -4.27 7.31
CA VAL A 224 -17.45 -5.27 6.34
C VAL A 224 -17.47 -6.62 7.03
N SER A 225 -18.64 -7.27 7.14
CA SER A 225 -18.78 -8.55 7.85
C SER A 225 -18.12 -8.57 9.24
N GLN A 226 -18.31 -7.50 10.03
CA GLN A 226 -17.72 -7.29 11.36
C GLN A 226 -16.19 -7.08 11.39
N GLN A 227 -15.54 -7.00 10.23
CA GLN A 227 -14.12 -6.66 10.11
C GLN A 227 -13.95 -5.21 9.66
N THR A 228 -13.09 -4.45 10.32
CA THR A 228 -12.70 -3.12 9.84
C THR A 228 -11.62 -3.26 8.76
N ILE A 229 -11.94 -2.86 7.53
CA ILE A 229 -11.10 -3.00 6.32
C ILE A 229 -10.86 -1.63 5.67
N PRO A 230 -9.63 -1.30 5.23
CA PRO A 230 -9.37 -0.07 4.49
C PRO A 230 -10.06 -0.10 3.11
N HIS A 231 -10.76 0.98 2.76
CA HIS A 231 -11.35 1.14 1.43
C HIS A 231 -10.50 2.02 0.50
N SER A 232 -9.39 2.56 0.99
CA SER A 232 -8.38 3.19 0.15
C SER A 232 -6.96 2.75 0.51
N MET A 233 -6.10 2.66 -0.49
CA MET A 233 -4.70 2.25 -0.37
C MET A 233 -3.84 3.04 -1.35
N VAL A 234 -2.78 3.66 -0.84
CA VAL A 234 -1.72 4.26 -1.67
C VAL A 234 -0.44 3.48 -1.45
N MET A 235 0.04 2.81 -2.49
CA MET A 235 1.28 2.06 -2.48
C MET A 235 2.32 2.75 -3.37
N LYS A 236 3.56 2.83 -2.88
CA LYS A 236 4.74 3.23 -3.65
C LYS A 236 5.85 2.22 -3.40
N SER A 237 6.32 1.57 -4.45
CA SER A 237 7.41 0.61 -4.40
C SER A 237 8.54 1.04 -5.32
N GLN A 238 9.76 0.92 -4.82
CA GLN A 238 11.00 1.15 -5.56
C GLN A 238 11.92 -0.05 -5.36
N ALA A 239 12.40 -0.63 -6.45
CA ALA A 239 13.46 -1.62 -6.42
C ALA A 239 14.40 -1.42 -7.61
N LYS A 240 15.67 -1.11 -7.34
CA LYS A 240 16.67 -0.79 -8.38
C LYS A 240 16.15 0.34 -9.28
N ASN A 241 15.98 0.08 -10.58
CA ASN A 241 15.44 1.00 -11.58
C ASN A 241 13.93 0.81 -11.86
N LYS A 242 13.24 -0.03 -11.08
CA LYS A 242 11.80 -0.28 -11.23
C LYS A 242 11.03 0.48 -10.15
N SER A 243 10.01 1.22 -10.57
CA SER A 243 9.08 1.93 -9.69
C SER A 243 7.65 1.51 -10.01
N ILE A 244 6.86 1.30 -8.96
CA ILE A 244 5.43 1.03 -9.05
C ILE A 244 4.72 1.99 -8.10
N SER A 245 3.65 2.63 -8.56
CA SER A 245 2.74 3.37 -7.69
C SER A 245 1.31 2.94 -7.98
N LEU A 246 0.53 2.77 -6.94
CA LEU A 246 -0.86 2.37 -7.01
C LEU A 246 -1.66 3.21 -6.03
N ASP A 247 -2.56 4.05 -6.53
CA ASP A 247 -3.57 4.72 -5.72
C ASP A 247 -4.90 4.02 -6.01
N LEU A 248 -5.44 3.33 -5.01
CA LEU A 248 -6.58 2.45 -5.15
C LEU A 248 -7.70 2.86 -4.19
N LYS A 249 -8.93 2.92 -4.71
CA LYS A 249 -10.15 3.10 -3.93
C LYS A 249 -11.15 2.01 -4.24
N PHE A 250 -11.49 1.21 -3.23
CA PHE A 250 -12.51 0.17 -3.33
C PHE A 250 -13.90 0.79 -3.44
N SER A 251 -14.64 0.34 -4.47
CA SER A 251 -16.07 0.62 -4.65
C SER A 251 -16.96 -0.41 -3.95
N LYS A 252 -16.43 -1.62 -3.73
CA LYS A 252 -17.10 -2.72 -3.02
C LYS A 252 -16.04 -3.67 -2.45
N ILE A 253 -16.27 -4.13 -1.23
CA ILE A 253 -15.56 -5.25 -0.61
C ILE A 253 -16.61 -6.21 -0.03
N GLU A 254 -16.41 -7.50 -0.27
CA GLU A 254 -17.18 -8.59 0.32
C GLU A 254 -16.20 -9.57 0.96
N LEU A 255 -16.52 -10.04 2.17
CA LEU A 255 -15.76 -11.06 2.89
C LEU A 255 -16.59 -12.33 3.05
N ASP A 256 -15.91 -13.47 3.08
CA ASP A 256 -16.48 -14.80 3.35
C ASP A 256 -17.61 -15.21 2.41
N VAL A 257 -17.57 -14.69 1.18
CA VAL A 257 -18.45 -15.11 0.08
C VAL A 257 -17.72 -16.09 -0.85
N PRO A 258 -18.43 -17.02 -1.51
CA PRO A 258 -17.83 -17.83 -2.57
C PRO A 258 -17.20 -16.96 -3.65
N ILE A 259 -15.95 -17.29 -4.03
CA ILE A 259 -15.22 -16.58 -5.09
C ILE A 259 -14.72 -17.57 -6.13
N ASP A 260 -14.83 -17.18 -7.40
CA ASP A 260 -14.18 -17.90 -8.50
C ASP A 260 -12.77 -17.36 -8.74
N ILE A 261 -11.83 -18.23 -9.09
CA ILE A 261 -10.45 -17.85 -9.44
C ILE A 261 -10.14 -18.37 -10.85
N PRO A 262 -10.82 -17.85 -11.90
CA PRO A 262 -10.63 -18.36 -13.25
C PRO A 262 -9.27 -17.92 -13.79
N PHE A 263 -8.48 -18.89 -14.25
CA PHE A 263 -7.16 -18.61 -14.83
C PHE A 263 -6.86 -19.57 -15.99
N ARG A 264 -7.44 -19.25 -17.15
CA ARG A 264 -7.17 -19.98 -18.41
C ARG A 264 -6.30 -19.12 -19.32
N VAL A 265 -5.16 -19.67 -19.72
CA VAL A 265 -4.25 -19.04 -20.68
C VAL A 265 -4.69 -19.42 -22.10
N PRO A 266 -4.92 -18.46 -23.02
CA PRO A 266 -5.24 -18.79 -24.41
C PRO A 266 -4.01 -19.31 -25.16
N ASP A 267 -4.20 -20.25 -26.09
CA ASP A 267 -3.12 -20.96 -26.79
C ASP A 267 -2.18 -20.05 -27.60
N ARG A 268 -2.67 -18.87 -28.02
CA ARG A 268 -1.89 -17.87 -28.78
C ARG A 268 -0.84 -17.11 -27.96
N TYR A 269 -0.78 -17.30 -26.65
CA TYR A 269 0.07 -16.49 -25.78
C TYR A 269 1.51 -17.02 -25.78
N THR A 270 2.46 -16.09 -25.90
CA THR A 270 3.89 -16.42 -25.81
C THR A 270 4.31 -16.60 -24.36
N ILE A 271 4.87 -17.75 -24.02
CA ILE A 271 5.35 -18.03 -22.66
C ILE A 271 6.70 -17.33 -22.45
N LYS A 272 6.78 -16.47 -21.44
CA LYS A 272 8.02 -15.87 -20.94
C LYS A 272 8.49 -16.65 -19.72
N ASN A 273 9.52 -17.47 -19.95
CA ASN A 273 10.15 -18.32 -18.94
C ASN A 273 11.21 -17.61 -18.13
#